data_AF-A0A397F7K5-F1
#
_entry.id   AF-A0A397F7K5-F1
#
_cell.length_a   1.000
_cell.length_b   1.000
_cell.length_c   1.000
_cell.angle_alpha   90.00
_cell.angle_beta   90.00
_cell.angle_gamma   90.00
#
_symmetry.space_group_name_H-M   'P 1'
#
loop_
_entity.id
_entity.type
_entity.pdbx_description
1 polymer ?
#
loop_
_entity_poly.entity_id
_entity_poly.type
_entity_poly.pdbx_seq_one_letter_code
_entity_poly.pdbx_strand_id
1 'polypeptide(L)'
;MASSSTTSAPTPVTEGEFLLRFWDAHGSTFMKWFLGLPYAGQLSMLRNASPDLPLSPPTSELKASDFLAPELTLSTLLADEGKPLVRLLCNRARFDCAAEDLAYLKALRAKNRMPTFSGTTFDTVALAFIDPKDPEQQIQSLLPSVSAHVLDEMKAKIQRNVLIEADVWLTLQMRQQMILTFLANIARTFEQVFFERQGPAEAKMGCRTCGASTQPTEKALLKCPCDAALYCSKEHQTADWPHHKAACKLIRQRRAELDSADVPTRS
;
A
#
# COMPACT_ATOMS: atom_id res chain seq x y z
N MET A 1 -9.97 31.93 43.27
CA MET A 1 -9.84 30.51 42.87
C MET A 1 -10.56 30.33 41.55
N ALA A 2 -9.81 30.27 40.45
CA ALA A 2 -10.33 29.90 39.14
C ALA A 2 -9.36 28.85 38.59
N SER A 3 -9.80 27.60 38.59
CA SER A 3 -9.04 26.46 38.07
C SER A 3 -9.06 26.52 36.56
N SER A 4 -7.91 26.82 35.96
CA SER A 4 -7.68 26.75 34.53
C SER A 4 -7.63 25.27 34.11
N SER A 5 -8.72 24.76 33.54
CA SER A 5 -8.73 23.47 32.87
C SER A 5 -7.97 23.58 31.56
N THR A 6 -6.70 23.17 31.55
CA THR A 6 -5.92 22.95 30.34
C THR A 6 -6.51 21.75 29.59
N THR A 7 -7.31 22.03 28.57
CA THR A 7 -7.70 21.04 27.56
C THR A 7 -6.45 20.66 26.77
N SER A 8 -5.90 19.47 27.04
CA SER A 8 -4.86 18.87 26.22
C SER A 8 -5.40 18.65 24.81
N ALA A 9 -4.75 19.25 23.80
CA ALA A 9 -5.04 18.93 22.40
C ALA A 9 -4.82 17.43 22.18
N PRO A 10 -5.70 16.73 21.43
CA PRO A 10 -5.52 15.31 21.16
C PRO A 10 -4.23 15.08 20.38
N THR A 11 -3.37 14.20 20.88
CA THR A 11 -2.15 13.76 20.18
C THR A 11 -2.54 13.22 18.80
N PRO A 12 -1.84 13.61 17.72
CA PRO A 12 -2.12 13.08 16.39
C PRO A 12 -1.88 11.56 16.38
N VAL A 13 -2.90 10.82 15.93
CA VAL A 13 -2.85 9.36 15.78
C VAL A 13 -1.77 9.01 14.76
N THR A 14 -0.87 8.09 15.09
CA THR A 14 0.18 7.64 14.15
C THR A 14 -0.43 6.86 12.97
N GLU A 15 0.27 6.78 11.84
CA GLU A 15 -0.23 5.99 10.69
C GLU A 15 -0.44 4.51 11.05
N GLY A 16 0.40 3.95 11.93
CA GLY A 16 0.26 2.59 12.43
C GLY A 16 -1.01 2.40 13.26
N GLU A 17 -1.30 3.30 14.20
CA GLU A 17 -2.52 3.26 15.01
C GLU A 17 -3.79 3.45 14.17
N PHE A 18 -3.74 4.34 13.17
CA PHE A 18 -4.83 4.52 12.21
C PHE A 18 -5.12 3.22 11.47
N LEU A 19 -4.09 2.60 10.90
CA LEU A 19 -4.23 1.37 10.14
C LEU A 19 -4.73 0.21 11.00
N LEU A 20 -4.21 0.06 12.22
CA LEU A 20 -4.67 -0.99 13.13
C LEU A 20 -6.17 -0.87 13.39
N ARG A 21 -6.63 0.34 13.75
CA ARG A 21 -8.06 0.62 13.98
C ARG A 21 -8.91 0.38 12.74
N PHE A 22 -8.43 0.85 11.59
CA PHE A 22 -9.13 0.66 10.32
C PHE A 22 -9.28 -0.82 9.99
N TRP A 23 -8.22 -1.62 10.13
CA TRP A 23 -8.27 -3.04 9.78
C TRP A 23 -9.13 -3.85 10.74
N ASP A 24 -9.10 -3.53 12.04
CA ASP A 24 -9.98 -4.16 13.03
C ASP A 24 -11.45 -3.86 12.74
N ALA A 25 -11.79 -2.64 12.36
CA ALA A 25 -13.17 -2.23 12.11
C ALA A 25 -13.69 -2.61 10.71
N HIS A 26 -12.85 -2.52 9.68
CA HIS A 26 -13.27 -2.51 8.28
C HIS A 26 -12.58 -3.56 7.42
N GLY A 27 -11.56 -4.26 7.92
CA GLY A 27 -10.76 -5.18 7.10
C GLY A 27 -11.57 -6.29 6.43
N SER A 28 -12.51 -6.90 7.16
CA SER A 28 -13.36 -7.96 6.58
C SER A 28 -14.28 -7.46 5.46
N THR A 29 -14.81 -6.25 5.61
CA THR A 29 -15.63 -5.57 4.59
C THR A 29 -14.78 -5.20 3.39
N PHE A 30 -13.61 -4.58 3.62
CA PHE A 30 -12.65 -4.24 2.58
C PHE A 30 -12.28 -5.46 1.74
N MET A 31 -11.88 -6.57 2.37
CA MET A 31 -11.44 -7.77 1.66
C MET A 31 -12.54 -8.35 0.77
N LYS A 32 -13.76 -8.49 1.30
CA LYS A 32 -14.92 -8.99 0.52
C LYS A 32 -15.26 -8.07 -0.64
N TRP A 33 -15.24 -6.76 -0.41
CA TRP A 33 -15.50 -5.77 -1.44
C TRP A 33 -14.44 -5.81 -2.54
N PHE A 34 -13.16 -5.69 -2.18
CA PHE A 34 -12.05 -5.62 -3.12
C PHE A 34 -11.94 -6.89 -3.98
N LEU A 35 -12.05 -8.07 -3.38
CA LEU A 35 -12.03 -9.34 -4.12
C LEU A 35 -13.30 -9.55 -4.96
N GLY A 36 -14.40 -8.90 -4.62
CA GLY A 36 -15.64 -8.90 -5.41
C GLY A 36 -15.61 -7.93 -6.61
N LEU A 37 -14.63 -7.03 -6.68
CA LEU A 37 -14.48 -6.09 -7.80
C LEU A 37 -13.99 -6.82 -9.05
N PRO A 38 -14.46 -6.42 -10.25
CA PRO A 38 -13.78 -6.80 -11.48
C PRO A 38 -12.37 -6.20 -11.51
N TYR A 39 -11.47 -6.78 -12.31
CA TYR A 39 -10.07 -6.33 -12.44
C TYR A 39 -9.93 -4.80 -12.62
N ALA A 40 -10.75 -4.18 -13.47
CA ALA A 40 -10.72 -2.74 -13.69
C ALA A 40 -11.01 -1.92 -12.41
N GLY A 41 -11.90 -2.43 -11.53
CA GLY A 41 -12.18 -1.81 -10.24
C GLY A 41 -11.03 -1.95 -9.26
N GLN A 42 -10.41 -3.15 -9.20
CA GLN A 42 -9.23 -3.39 -8.38
C GLN A 42 -8.05 -2.50 -8.81
N LEU A 43 -7.82 -2.40 -10.13
CA LEU A 43 -6.81 -1.52 -10.71
C LEU A 43 -7.08 -0.04 -10.41
N SER A 44 -8.32 0.41 -10.55
CA SER A 44 -8.71 1.79 -10.24
C SER A 44 -8.47 2.12 -8.77
N MET A 45 -8.81 1.20 -7.87
CA MET A 45 -8.56 1.36 -6.44
C MET A 45 -7.07 1.54 -6.15
N LEU A 46 -6.22 0.65 -6.69
CA LEU A 46 -4.77 0.74 -6.47
C LEU A 46 -4.16 2.02 -7.04
N ARG A 47 -4.58 2.46 -8.23
CA ARG A 47 -4.07 3.71 -8.83
C ARG A 47 -4.52 4.95 -8.08
N ASN A 48 -5.71 4.94 -7.49
CA ASN A 48 -6.19 6.05 -6.67
C ASN A 48 -5.43 6.13 -5.34
N ALA A 49 -5.09 4.97 -4.76
CA ALA A 49 -4.31 4.91 -3.52
C ALA A 49 -2.81 5.19 -3.74
N SER A 50 -2.26 4.77 -4.89
CA SER A 50 -0.85 4.95 -5.22
C SER A 50 -0.69 5.13 -6.74
N PRO A 51 -0.75 6.38 -7.24
CA PRO A 51 -0.65 6.68 -8.66
C PRO A 51 0.68 6.26 -9.29
N ASP A 52 1.76 6.34 -8.52
CA ASP A 52 3.14 6.07 -8.97
C ASP A 52 3.54 4.59 -8.83
N LEU A 53 2.59 3.70 -8.54
CA LEU A 53 2.88 2.28 -8.36
C LEU A 53 3.39 1.66 -9.68
N PRO A 54 4.56 1.00 -9.68
CA PRO A 54 5.10 0.37 -10.88
C PRO A 54 4.12 -0.65 -11.47
N LEU A 55 4.04 -0.70 -12.81
CA LEU A 55 3.16 -1.64 -13.51
C LEU A 55 3.57 -3.09 -13.28
N SER A 56 4.87 -3.36 -13.39
CA SER A 56 5.47 -4.69 -13.26
C SER A 56 6.85 -4.60 -12.62
N PRO A 57 7.40 -5.72 -12.13
CA PRO A 57 8.79 -5.78 -11.72
C PRO A 57 9.71 -5.29 -12.84
N PRO A 58 10.78 -4.56 -12.52
CA PRO A 58 11.77 -4.10 -13.49
C PRO A 58 12.41 -5.29 -14.22
N THR A 59 12.49 -5.19 -15.55
CA THR A 59 13.12 -6.19 -16.43
C THR A 59 14.56 -5.85 -16.81
N SER A 60 15.01 -4.64 -16.47
CA SER A 60 16.35 -4.11 -16.75
C SER A 60 17.17 -4.03 -15.46
N GLU A 61 18.27 -3.27 -15.49
CA GLU A 61 19.08 -2.97 -14.32
C GLU A 61 18.21 -2.46 -13.14
N LEU A 62 18.36 -3.11 -11.99
CA LEU A 62 17.60 -2.83 -10.77
C LEU A 62 18.13 -1.57 -10.11
N LYS A 63 17.24 -0.63 -9.82
CA LYS A 63 17.54 0.56 -9.02
C LYS A 63 17.45 0.24 -7.54
N ALA A 64 18.07 1.08 -6.71
CA ALA A 64 18.05 0.89 -5.26
C ALA A 64 16.61 0.77 -4.70
N SER A 65 15.68 1.62 -5.17
CA SER A 65 14.27 1.59 -4.77
C SER A 65 13.57 0.26 -5.03
N ASP A 66 13.99 -0.48 -6.06
CA ASP A 66 13.34 -1.75 -6.44
C ASP A 66 13.58 -2.84 -5.39
N PHE A 67 14.62 -2.70 -4.56
CA PHE A 67 14.91 -3.62 -3.47
C PHE A 67 14.13 -3.30 -2.19
N LEU A 68 13.63 -2.06 -2.04
CA LEU A 68 12.90 -1.65 -0.84
C LEU A 68 11.55 -2.32 -0.72
N ALA A 69 10.80 -2.43 -1.82
CA ALA A 69 9.46 -3.02 -1.83
C ALA A 69 9.14 -3.72 -3.17
N PRO A 70 9.86 -4.80 -3.54
CA PRO A 70 9.67 -5.49 -4.81
C PRO A 70 8.25 -6.07 -4.97
N GLU A 71 7.50 -6.27 -3.88
CA GLU A 71 6.11 -6.71 -3.91
C GLU A 71 5.13 -5.63 -4.38
N LEU A 72 5.49 -4.35 -4.30
CA LEU A 72 4.61 -3.21 -4.59
C LEU A 72 4.60 -2.87 -6.07
N THR A 73 4.07 -3.79 -6.88
CA THR A 73 3.77 -3.54 -8.30
C THR A 73 2.33 -3.92 -8.61
N LEU A 74 1.72 -3.27 -9.59
CA LEU A 74 0.35 -3.56 -10.00
C LEU A 74 0.20 -5.03 -10.44
N SER A 75 1.11 -5.56 -11.25
CA SER A 75 1.06 -6.96 -11.67
C SER A 75 1.14 -7.94 -10.51
N THR A 76 1.99 -7.65 -9.51
CA THR A 76 2.13 -8.53 -8.33
C THR A 76 0.90 -8.45 -7.44
N LEU A 77 0.38 -7.25 -7.18
CA LEU A 77 -0.73 -7.05 -6.26
C LEU A 77 -2.08 -7.50 -6.84
N LEU A 78 -2.26 -7.39 -8.16
CA LEU A 78 -3.48 -7.79 -8.88
C LEU A 78 -3.43 -9.23 -9.43
N ALA A 79 -2.30 -9.92 -9.32
CA ALA A 79 -2.24 -11.35 -9.65
C ALA A 79 -3.28 -12.15 -8.85
N ASP A 80 -3.67 -13.32 -9.36
CA ASP A 80 -4.65 -14.20 -8.72
C ASP A 80 -5.92 -13.48 -8.23
N GLU A 81 -6.44 -12.54 -9.04
CA GLU A 81 -7.65 -11.75 -8.76
C GLU A 81 -7.52 -10.85 -7.51
N GLY A 82 -6.32 -10.32 -7.25
CA GLY A 82 -6.08 -9.37 -6.15
C GLY A 82 -5.82 -10.02 -4.79
N LYS A 83 -5.72 -11.35 -4.73
CA LYS A 83 -5.39 -12.09 -3.49
C LYS A 83 -4.03 -11.69 -2.87
N PRO A 84 -2.97 -11.39 -3.65
CA PRO A 84 -1.70 -10.95 -3.10
C PRO A 84 -1.80 -9.64 -2.31
N LEU A 85 -2.59 -8.66 -2.77
CA LEU A 85 -2.85 -7.44 -2.00
C LEU A 85 -3.49 -7.77 -0.65
N VAL A 86 -4.52 -8.62 -0.64
CA VAL A 86 -5.20 -9.04 0.60
C VAL A 86 -4.23 -9.75 1.54
N ARG A 87 -3.38 -10.64 1.02
CA ARG A 87 -2.35 -11.31 1.82
C ARG A 87 -1.35 -10.32 2.42
N LEU A 88 -0.89 -9.34 1.62
CA LEU A 88 -0.03 -8.27 2.10
C LEU A 88 -0.71 -7.50 3.24
N LEU A 89 -1.97 -7.09 3.05
CA LEU A 89 -2.75 -6.39 4.06
C LEU A 89 -2.89 -7.21 5.35
N CYS A 90 -3.27 -8.50 5.26
CA CYS A 90 -3.40 -9.36 6.42
C CYS A 90 -2.08 -9.55 7.19
N ASN A 91 -0.97 -9.72 6.46
CA ASN A 91 0.35 -9.89 7.08
C ASN A 91 0.81 -8.59 7.76
N ARG A 92 0.44 -7.44 7.21
CA ARG A 92 0.93 -6.13 7.68
C ARG A 92 -0.01 -5.43 8.66
N ALA A 93 -1.30 -5.77 8.70
CA ALA A 93 -2.31 -5.14 9.56
C ALA A 93 -2.01 -5.25 11.07
N ARG A 94 -1.19 -6.22 11.47
CA ARG A 94 -0.78 -6.43 12.86
C ARG A 94 0.64 -5.94 13.18
N PHE A 95 1.33 -5.35 12.20
CA PHE A 95 2.66 -4.75 12.32
C PHE A 95 3.80 -5.63 12.87
N ASP A 96 3.56 -6.91 13.12
CA ASP A 96 4.59 -7.89 13.52
C ASP A 96 5.29 -8.51 12.29
N CYS A 97 5.81 -7.66 11.42
CA CYS A 97 6.46 -8.06 10.17
C CYS A 97 7.93 -7.62 10.09
N ALA A 98 8.43 -7.02 11.17
CA ALA A 98 9.81 -6.52 11.25
C ALA A 98 10.83 -7.65 11.15
N ALA A 99 10.50 -8.83 11.67
CA ALA A 99 11.37 -10.00 11.62
C ALA A 99 11.55 -10.52 10.18
N GLU A 100 10.47 -10.64 9.41
CA GLU A 100 10.54 -11.08 8.01
C GLU A 100 11.25 -10.06 7.12
N ASP A 101 10.97 -8.77 7.30
CA ASP A 101 11.67 -7.71 6.56
C ASP A 101 13.17 -7.70 6.88
N LEU A 102 13.53 -7.82 8.16
CA LEU A 102 14.93 -7.90 8.56
C LEU A 102 15.60 -9.14 7.97
N ALA A 103 14.93 -10.29 7.96
CA ALA A 103 15.45 -11.51 7.34
C ALA A 103 15.68 -11.34 5.83
N TYR A 104 14.75 -10.71 5.13
CA TYR A 104 14.88 -10.36 3.70
C TYR A 104 16.10 -9.46 3.45
N LEU A 105 16.25 -8.37 4.22
CA LEU A 105 17.34 -7.41 4.05
C LEU A 105 18.70 -8.02 4.40
N LYS A 106 18.79 -8.83 5.46
CA LYS A 106 20.01 -9.56 5.80
C LYS A 106 20.40 -10.55 4.69
N ALA A 107 19.43 -11.22 4.07
CA ALA A 107 19.71 -12.10 2.94
C ALA A 107 20.23 -11.35 1.71
N LEU A 108 19.75 -10.13 1.45
CA LEU A 108 20.31 -9.26 0.42
C LEU A 108 21.73 -8.80 0.77
N ARG A 109 21.95 -8.37 2.02
CA ARG A 109 23.26 -7.90 2.51
C ARG A 109 24.31 -9.00 2.41
N ALA A 110 24.00 -10.21 2.85
CA ALA A 110 24.90 -11.36 2.79
C ALA A 110 25.28 -11.76 1.35
N LYS A 111 24.43 -11.44 0.36
CA LYS A 111 24.69 -11.68 -1.06
C LYS A 111 25.34 -10.47 -1.77
N ASN A 112 25.68 -9.41 -1.05
CA ASN A 112 26.15 -8.13 -1.60
C ASN A 112 25.17 -7.55 -2.64
N ARG A 113 23.87 -7.73 -2.43
CA ARG A 113 22.80 -7.24 -3.31
C ARG A 113 21.96 -6.13 -2.68
N MET A 114 22.16 -5.86 -1.39
CA MET A 114 21.47 -4.75 -0.72
C MET A 114 22.15 -3.43 -1.14
N PRO A 115 21.40 -2.49 -1.73
CA PRO A 115 21.92 -1.14 -1.97
C PRO A 115 22.31 -0.47 -0.66
N THR A 116 23.35 0.38 -0.70
CA THR A 116 23.74 1.19 0.46
C THR A 116 22.89 2.46 0.50
N PHE A 117 22.00 2.57 1.47
CA PHE A 117 21.10 3.72 1.60
C PHE A 117 21.66 4.82 2.50
N SER A 118 22.70 4.52 3.29
CA SER A 118 23.46 5.51 4.05
C SER A 118 24.37 6.40 3.18
N GLY A 119 24.44 6.18 1.87
CA GLY A 119 25.41 6.86 1.00
C GLY A 119 26.84 6.68 1.54
N THR A 120 27.55 7.78 1.72
CA THR A 120 28.93 7.82 2.24
C THR A 120 29.03 8.02 3.76
N THR A 121 27.90 8.06 4.48
CA THR A 121 27.87 8.39 5.92
C THR A 121 28.75 7.47 6.77
N PHE A 122 28.89 6.21 6.39
CA PHE A 122 29.66 5.21 7.15
C PHE A 122 31.03 4.86 6.54
N ASP A 123 31.47 5.58 5.51
CA ASP A 123 32.74 5.27 4.82
C ASP A 123 33.97 5.45 5.70
N THR A 124 33.87 6.28 6.75
CA THR A 124 34.98 6.61 7.66
C THR A 124 35.02 5.76 8.92
N VAL A 125 34.05 4.85 9.10
CA VAL A 125 33.95 4.00 10.30
C VAL A 125 34.23 2.54 9.95
N ALA A 126 34.75 1.77 10.90
CA ALA A 126 34.99 0.34 10.73
C ALA A 126 33.70 -0.48 10.78
N LEU A 127 32.74 -0.03 11.57
CA LEU A 127 31.43 -0.68 11.74
C LEU A 127 30.44 0.34 12.29
N ALA A 128 29.25 0.42 11.70
CA ALA A 128 28.11 1.14 12.25
C ALA A 128 26.98 0.14 12.55
N PHE A 129 26.36 0.27 13.71
CA PHE A 129 25.33 -0.66 14.18
C PHE A 129 24.33 0.02 15.11
N ILE A 130 23.24 -0.67 15.37
CA ILE A 130 22.21 -0.30 16.34
C ILE A 130 21.95 -1.47 17.28
N ASP A 131 21.67 -1.17 18.55
CA ASP A 131 21.03 -2.11 19.46
C ASP A 131 19.50 -1.92 19.37
N PRO A 132 18.73 -2.90 18.88
CA PRO A 132 17.27 -2.76 18.79
C PRO A 132 16.58 -2.64 20.16
N LYS A 133 17.29 -2.91 21.27
CA LYS A 133 16.80 -2.70 22.64
C LYS A 133 17.06 -1.29 23.16
N ASP A 134 17.88 -0.49 22.47
CA ASP A 134 18.06 0.92 22.79
C ASP A 134 16.74 1.66 22.50
N PRO A 135 16.08 2.26 23.51
CA PRO A 135 14.83 2.98 23.30
C PRO A 135 14.99 4.20 22.39
N GLU A 136 16.19 4.80 22.32
CA GLU A 136 16.47 5.93 21.43
C GLU A 136 16.93 5.48 20.05
N GLN A 137 17.24 4.19 19.89
CA GLN A 137 17.62 3.58 18.62
C GLN A 137 18.79 4.32 17.94
N GLN A 138 19.76 4.79 18.74
CA GLN A 138 20.86 5.57 18.22
C GLN A 138 21.84 4.70 17.44
N ILE A 139 22.30 5.22 16.30
CA ILE A 139 23.36 4.58 15.53
C ILE A 139 24.68 4.78 16.27
N GLN A 140 25.31 3.65 16.63
CA GLN A 140 26.63 3.60 17.21
C GLN A 140 27.66 3.23 16.14
N SER A 141 28.90 3.69 16.29
CA SER A 141 29.96 3.40 15.35
C SER A 141 31.30 3.13 16.03
N LEU A 142 32.10 2.28 15.40
CA LEU A 142 33.48 2.02 15.76
C LEU A 142 34.41 2.69 14.77
N LEU A 143 35.40 3.44 15.26
CA LEU A 143 36.42 4.04 14.42
C LEU A 143 37.40 2.98 13.86
N PRO A 144 38.10 3.26 12.75
CA PRO A 144 39.12 2.36 12.20
C PRO A 144 40.26 2.01 13.17
N SER A 145 40.48 2.83 14.19
CA SER A 145 41.50 2.61 15.23
C SER A 145 41.10 1.60 16.31
N VAL A 146 39.87 1.06 16.27
CA VAL A 146 39.40 0.08 17.24
C VAL A 146 40.22 -1.23 17.17
N SER A 147 40.40 -1.90 18.30
CA SER A 147 41.07 -3.20 18.31
C SER A 147 40.28 -4.25 17.51
N ALA A 148 41.00 -5.17 16.84
CA ALA A 148 40.40 -6.27 16.09
C ALA A 148 39.46 -7.13 16.95
N HIS A 149 39.82 -7.38 18.21
CA HIS A 149 39.00 -8.13 19.15
C HIS A 149 37.61 -7.51 19.36
N VAL A 150 37.54 -6.19 19.60
CA VAL A 150 36.26 -5.49 19.81
C VAL A 150 35.44 -5.49 18.53
N LEU A 151 36.08 -5.29 17.37
CA LEU A 151 35.40 -5.33 16.08
C LEU A 151 34.77 -6.71 15.81
N ASP A 152 35.51 -7.78 16.06
CA ASP A 152 35.04 -9.16 15.87
C ASP A 152 33.93 -9.52 16.86
N GLU A 153 34.00 -9.04 18.10
CA GLU A 153 32.93 -9.20 19.09
C GLU A 153 31.62 -8.55 18.61
N MET A 154 31.67 -7.31 18.10
CA MET A 154 30.47 -6.65 17.59
C MET A 154 29.91 -7.32 16.34
N LYS A 155 30.78 -7.77 15.42
CA LYS A 155 30.36 -8.56 14.25
C LYS A 155 29.68 -9.88 14.67
N ALA A 156 30.20 -10.55 15.69
CA ALA A 156 29.57 -11.76 16.24
C ALA A 156 28.19 -11.47 16.83
N LYS A 157 28.00 -10.32 17.50
CA LYS A 157 26.69 -9.88 17.98
C LYS A 157 25.71 -9.62 16.83
N ILE A 158 26.15 -9.05 15.72
CA ILE A 158 25.33 -8.86 14.50
C ILE A 158 24.91 -10.19 13.89
N GLN A 159 25.84 -11.16 13.81
CA GLN A 159 25.55 -12.50 13.31
C GLN A 159 24.51 -13.23 14.17
N ARG A 160 24.53 -13.00 15.49
CA ARG A 160 23.56 -13.57 16.46
C ARG A 160 22.25 -12.79 16.57
N ASN A 161 22.00 -11.78 15.72
CA ASN A 161 20.82 -10.89 15.79
C ASN A 161 20.69 -10.10 17.10
N VAL A 162 21.79 -9.91 17.84
CA VAL A 162 21.79 -9.06 19.04
C VAL A 162 21.89 -7.59 18.64
N LEU A 163 22.72 -7.30 17.63
CA LEU A 163 22.86 -5.98 17.02
C LEU A 163 22.42 -6.06 15.56
N ILE A 164 22.08 -4.92 14.97
CA ILE A 164 21.77 -4.80 13.55
C ILE A 164 22.77 -3.83 12.92
N GLU A 165 23.30 -4.19 11.76
CA GLU A 165 24.15 -3.28 10.98
C GLU A 165 23.36 -2.02 10.59
N ALA A 166 23.95 -0.83 10.74
CA ALA A 166 23.21 0.43 10.65
C ALA A 166 22.54 0.63 9.27
N ASP A 167 23.21 0.28 8.18
CA ASP A 167 22.64 0.41 6.83
C ASP A 167 21.48 -0.58 6.59
N VAL A 168 21.55 -1.79 7.18
CA VAL A 168 20.43 -2.75 7.17
C VAL A 168 19.24 -2.20 7.96
N TRP A 169 19.51 -1.57 9.11
CA TRP A 169 18.49 -0.94 9.93
C TRP A 169 17.81 0.24 9.21
N LEU A 170 18.58 1.15 8.62
CA LEU A 170 18.03 2.27 7.84
C LEU A 170 17.15 1.77 6.70
N THR A 171 17.61 0.73 5.99
CA THR A 171 16.85 0.11 4.91
C THR A 171 15.56 -0.54 5.42
N LEU A 172 15.59 -1.15 6.61
CA LEU A 172 14.39 -1.69 7.27
C LEU A 172 13.36 -0.60 7.55
N GLN A 173 13.80 0.52 8.13
CA GLN A 173 12.92 1.66 8.42
C GLN A 173 12.30 2.23 7.14
N MET A 174 13.09 2.40 6.07
CA MET A 174 12.60 2.88 4.77
C MET A 174 11.56 1.93 4.16
N ARG A 175 11.84 0.62 4.19
CA ARG A 175 10.91 -0.41 3.69
C ARG A 175 9.60 -0.41 4.47
N GLN A 176 9.68 -0.39 5.80
CA GLN A 176 8.50 -0.37 6.67
C GLN A 176 7.66 0.88 6.42
N GLN A 177 8.28 2.06 6.34
CA GLN A 177 7.59 3.31 6.07
C GLN A 177 6.92 3.30 4.70
N MET A 178 7.60 2.82 3.66
CA MET A 178 7.04 2.75 2.31
C MET A 178 5.78 1.86 2.25
N ILE A 179 5.85 0.69 2.89
CA ILE A 179 4.71 -0.23 2.95
C ILE A 179 3.60 0.37 3.81
N LEU A 180 3.93 0.95 4.97
CA LEU A 180 2.97 1.61 5.87
C LEU A 180 2.18 2.70 5.14
N THR A 181 2.88 3.62 4.46
CA THR A 181 2.24 4.68 3.67
C THR A 181 1.36 4.11 2.57
N PHE A 182 1.81 3.08 1.85
CA PHE A 182 1.00 2.42 0.82
C PHE A 182 -0.31 1.86 1.40
N LEU A 183 -0.25 1.11 2.51
CA LEU A 183 -1.44 0.54 3.13
C LEU A 183 -2.36 1.63 3.70
N ALA A 184 -1.79 2.70 4.26
CA ALA A 184 -2.55 3.83 4.77
C ALA A 184 -3.34 4.52 3.65
N ASN A 185 -2.74 4.68 2.48
CA ASN A 185 -3.45 5.24 1.33
C ASN A 185 -4.57 4.31 0.85
N ILE A 186 -4.36 2.98 0.84
CA ILE A 186 -5.43 2.03 0.51
C ILE A 186 -6.61 2.18 1.47
N ALA A 187 -6.35 2.25 2.78
CA ALA A 187 -7.38 2.46 3.78
C ALA A 187 -8.14 3.77 3.55
N ARG A 188 -7.43 4.90 3.39
CA ARG A 188 -8.03 6.21 3.14
C ARG A 188 -8.86 6.24 1.86
N THR A 189 -8.36 5.67 0.76
CA THR A 189 -9.13 5.60 -0.50
C THR A 189 -10.40 4.78 -0.32
N PHE A 190 -10.36 3.71 0.48
CA PHE A 190 -11.58 2.97 0.81
C PHE A 190 -12.54 3.80 1.65
N GLU A 191 -12.07 4.50 2.68
CA GLU A 191 -12.92 5.35 3.51
C GLU A 191 -13.57 6.49 2.70
N GLN A 192 -12.84 7.08 1.75
CA GLN A 192 -13.38 8.09 0.83
C GLN A 192 -14.50 7.52 -0.06
N VAL A 193 -14.37 6.27 -0.50
CA VAL A 193 -15.40 5.61 -1.32
C VAL A 193 -16.66 5.28 -0.50
N PHE A 194 -16.53 4.96 0.79
CA PHE A 194 -17.61 4.37 1.59
C PHE A 194 -18.19 5.24 2.70
N PHE A 195 -17.43 6.18 3.27
CA PHE A 195 -17.79 6.90 4.49
C PHE A 195 -17.84 8.42 4.34
N GLU A 196 -17.11 9.00 3.39
CA GLU A 196 -17.32 10.40 3.03
C GLU A 196 -18.64 10.52 2.25
N ARG A 197 -19.62 11.24 2.83
CA ARG A 197 -20.80 11.70 2.10
C ARG A 197 -20.32 12.47 0.87
N GLN A 198 -20.50 11.90 -0.31
CA GLN A 198 -20.15 12.54 -1.57
C GLN A 198 -20.92 13.87 -1.71
N GLY A 199 -20.27 14.99 -1.40
CA GLY A 199 -20.37 16.16 -2.27
C GLY A 199 -19.80 15.79 -3.64
N PRO A 200 -20.14 16.50 -4.73
CA PRO A 200 -19.81 16.07 -6.08
C PRO A 200 -18.29 16.16 -6.34
N ALA A 201 -17.53 15.19 -5.85
CA ALA A 201 -16.20 14.90 -6.30
C ALA A 201 -16.36 14.20 -7.65
N GLU A 202 -16.15 14.95 -8.74
CA GLU A 202 -16.04 14.40 -10.08
C GLU A 202 -14.78 13.52 -10.17
N ALA A 203 -14.87 12.31 -9.63
CA ALA A 203 -14.02 11.21 -10.07
C ALA A 203 -14.31 11.06 -11.56
N LYS A 204 -13.43 11.58 -12.42
CA LYS A 204 -13.53 11.44 -13.87
C LYS A 204 -13.36 9.97 -14.22
N MET A 205 -14.45 9.21 -14.15
CA MET A 205 -14.52 7.84 -14.63
C MET A 205 -14.15 7.85 -16.11
N GLY A 206 -13.06 7.16 -16.46
CA GLY A 206 -12.61 6.99 -17.84
C GLY A 206 -13.22 5.76 -18.50
N CYS A 207 -12.93 5.59 -19.79
CA CYS A 207 -13.30 4.40 -20.55
C CYS A 207 -12.75 3.14 -19.89
N ARG A 208 -13.59 2.12 -19.70
CA ARG A 208 -13.21 0.89 -19.01
C ARG A 208 -12.14 0.07 -19.73
N THR A 209 -12.01 0.24 -21.04
CA THR A 209 -11.04 -0.50 -21.87
C THR A 209 -9.71 0.21 -21.98
N CYS A 210 -9.71 1.55 -22.18
CA CYS A 210 -8.48 2.31 -22.47
C CYS A 210 -8.18 3.46 -21.50
N GLY A 211 -9.07 3.77 -20.56
CA GLY A 211 -8.92 4.85 -19.58
C GLY A 211 -9.22 6.25 -20.11
N ALA A 212 -9.56 6.43 -21.39
CA ALA A 212 -9.83 7.74 -21.98
C ALA A 212 -10.98 8.48 -21.26
N SER A 213 -10.80 9.77 -20.99
CA SER A 213 -11.78 10.62 -20.30
C SER A 213 -12.91 11.12 -21.21
N THR A 214 -12.73 11.03 -22.53
CA THR A 214 -13.71 11.44 -23.56
C THR A 214 -13.72 10.46 -24.74
N GLN A 215 -14.72 10.60 -25.61
CA GLN A 215 -14.73 9.94 -26.92
C GLN A 215 -13.69 10.58 -27.86
N PRO A 216 -13.30 9.91 -28.97
CA PRO A 216 -12.37 10.48 -29.97
C PRO A 216 -12.80 11.83 -30.55
N THR A 217 -14.10 12.14 -30.52
CA THR A 217 -14.67 13.43 -30.96
C THR A 217 -14.89 14.40 -29.80
N GLU A 218 -14.20 14.23 -28.68
CA GLU A 218 -14.32 15.04 -27.45
C GLU A 218 -15.71 15.03 -26.79
N LYS A 219 -16.58 14.08 -27.17
CA LYS A 219 -17.90 13.90 -26.56
C LYS A 219 -17.81 13.14 -25.23
N ALA A 220 -18.84 13.28 -24.40
CA ALA A 220 -18.97 12.52 -23.15
C ALA A 220 -18.96 11.00 -23.41
N LEU A 221 -18.38 10.21 -22.50
CA LEU A 221 -18.29 8.76 -22.65
C LEU A 221 -19.68 8.10 -22.76
N LEU A 222 -19.75 7.03 -23.54
CA LEU A 222 -20.91 6.17 -23.64
C LEU A 222 -21.14 5.47 -22.30
N LYS A 223 -22.36 5.53 -21.77
CA LYS A 223 -22.74 4.84 -20.54
C LYS A 223 -23.27 3.45 -20.86
N CYS A 224 -22.84 2.46 -20.09
CA CYS A 224 -23.51 1.16 -20.07
C CYS A 224 -24.91 1.30 -19.44
N PRO A 225 -25.92 0.50 -19.84
CA PRO A 225 -27.23 0.51 -19.17
C PRO A 225 -27.22 0.17 -17.66
N CYS A 226 -26.10 -0.32 -17.11
CA CYS A 226 -25.94 -0.51 -15.67
C CYS A 226 -25.32 0.70 -14.95
N ASP A 227 -24.94 1.75 -15.68
CA ASP A 227 -24.24 2.97 -15.23
C ASP A 227 -22.88 2.78 -14.54
N ALA A 228 -22.46 1.54 -14.29
CA ALA A 228 -21.17 1.21 -13.66
C ALA A 228 -19.98 1.13 -14.62
N ALA A 229 -20.19 1.35 -15.92
CA ALA A 229 -19.13 1.28 -16.93
C ALA A 229 -19.31 2.35 -18.01
N LEU A 230 -18.20 2.99 -18.37
CA LEU A 230 -18.12 4.02 -19.40
C LEU A 230 -17.23 3.58 -20.56
N TYR A 231 -17.53 4.01 -21.79
CA TYR A 231 -16.75 3.66 -22.97
C TYR A 231 -16.55 4.84 -23.91
N CYS A 232 -15.35 5.01 -24.45
CA CYS A 232 -15.08 6.04 -25.45
C CYS A 232 -15.60 5.65 -26.85
N SER A 233 -15.95 4.37 -27.07
CA SER A 233 -16.51 3.87 -28.31
C SER A 233 -17.35 2.60 -28.10
N LYS A 234 -18.18 2.27 -29.08
CA LYS A 234 -18.99 1.03 -29.07
C LYS A 234 -18.13 -0.22 -29.27
N GLU A 235 -16.96 -0.09 -29.90
CA GLU A 235 -15.96 -1.16 -29.98
C GLU A 235 -15.45 -1.53 -28.59
N HIS A 236 -15.06 -0.56 -27.78
CA HIS A 236 -14.61 -0.81 -26.41
C HIS A 236 -15.71 -1.41 -25.53
N GLN A 237 -16.96 -0.97 -25.72
CA GLN A 237 -18.12 -1.59 -25.07
C GLN A 237 -18.29 -3.06 -25.48
N THR A 238 -18.13 -3.37 -26.76
CA THR A 238 -18.31 -4.73 -27.30
C THR A 238 -17.15 -5.65 -26.91
N ALA A 239 -15.92 -5.14 -26.89
CA ALA A 239 -14.73 -5.85 -26.46
C ALA A 239 -14.76 -6.20 -24.96
N ASP A 240 -15.30 -5.32 -24.12
CA ASP A 240 -15.48 -5.57 -22.68
C ASP A 240 -16.69 -6.48 -22.38
N TRP A 241 -17.64 -6.63 -23.31
CA TRP A 241 -18.90 -7.35 -23.09
C TRP A 241 -18.76 -8.78 -22.54
N PRO A 242 -17.83 -9.64 -23.02
CA PRO A 242 -17.63 -10.98 -22.45
C PRO A 242 -17.32 -10.97 -20.95
N HIS A 243 -16.60 -9.95 -20.47
CA HIS A 243 -16.19 -9.82 -19.07
C HIS A 243 -17.22 -9.03 -18.24
N HIS A 244 -17.90 -8.06 -18.85
CA HIS A 244 -18.84 -7.20 -18.14
C HIS A 244 -20.25 -7.79 -18.00
N LYS A 245 -20.71 -8.60 -18.96
CA LYS A 245 -22.11 -9.04 -19.06
C LYS A 245 -22.70 -9.57 -17.74
N ALA A 246 -21.97 -10.42 -17.04
CA ALA A 246 -22.41 -11.00 -15.76
C ALA A 246 -22.59 -9.90 -14.69
N ALA A 247 -21.61 -9.02 -14.54
CA ALA A 247 -21.68 -7.90 -13.61
C ALA A 247 -22.78 -6.89 -14.00
N CYS A 248 -22.95 -6.61 -15.30
CA CYS A 248 -24.01 -5.73 -15.81
C CYS A 248 -25.40 -6.22 -15.39
N LYS A 249 -25.65 -7.53 -15.51
CA LYS A 249 -26.91 -8.15 -15.07
C LYS A 249 -27.13 -7.97 -13.57
N LEU A 250 -26.12 -8.29 -12.75
CA LEU A 250 -26.23 -8.21 -11.29
C LEU A 250 -26.46 -6.77 -10.80
N ILE A 251 -25.73 -5.80 -11.35
CA ILE A 251 -25.87 -4.37 -10.98
C ILE A 251 -27.29 -3.89 -11.30
N ARG A 252 -27.82 -4.25 -12.48
CA ARG A 252 -29.18 -3.87 -12.87
C ARG A 252 -30.25 -4.53 -12.00
N GLN A 253 -30.05 -5.79 -11.59
CA GLN A 253 -30.95 -6.47 -10.67
C GLN A 253 -30.97 -5.78 -9.30
N ARG A 254 -29.80 -5.52 -8.72
CA ARG A 254 -29.71 -4.83 -7.43
C ARG A 254 -30.28 -3.43 -7.46
N ARG A 255 -30.06 -2.69 -8.55
CA ARG A 255 -30.65 -1.36 -8.73
C ARG A 255 -32.18 -1.43 -8.76
N ALA A 256 -32.74 -2.38 -9.50
CA ALA A 256 -34.19 -2.58 -9.52
C ALA A 256 -34.75 -3.00 -8.15
N GLU A 257 -34.03 -3.83 -7.40
CA GLU A 257 -34.39 -4.20 -6.02
C GLU A 257 -34.42 -2.98 -5.10
N LEU A 258 -33.39 -2.13 -5.15
CA LEU A 258 -33.30 -0.89 -4.38
C LEU A 258 -34.41 0.10 -4.76
N ASP A 259 -34.63 0.31 -6.06
CA ASP A 259 -35.69 1.19 -6.57
C ASP A 259 -37.09 0.67 -6.19
N SER A 260 -37.26 -0.65 -5.99
CA SER A 260 -38.52 -1.27 -5.54
C SER A 260 -38.71 -1.26 -4.01
N ALA A 261 -37.62 -1.22 -3.25
CA ALA A 261 -37.65 -1.17 -1.78
C ALA A 261 -37.94 0.24 -1.24
N ASP A 262 -37.73 1.28 -2.06
CA ASP A 262 -37.98 2.68 -1.72
C ASP A 262 -39.44 3.13 -1.99
N VAL A 263 -40.39 2.20 -2.18
CA VAL A 263 -41.83 2.53 -2.18
C VAL A 263 -42.26 2.76 -0.73
N PRO A 264 -42.66 3.98 -0.32
CA PRO A 264 -43.15 4.20 1.02
C PRO A 264 -44.52 3.53 1.15
N THR A 265 -44.63 2.55 2.03
CA THR A 265 -45.92 2.16 2.63
C THR A 265 -46.51 3.38 3.32
N ARG A 266 -47.39 4.08 2.62
CA ARG A 266 -48.34 5.01 3.20
C ARG A 266 -49.73 4.38 3.10
N SER A 267 -50.36 4.33 4.26
CA SER A 267 -51.72 3.92 4.57
C SER A 267 -52.78 4.54 3.67
#